data_AF-A0A947AKS4-F1
#
_entry.id   AF-A0A947AKS4-F1
#
_cell.length_a   1.000
_cell.length_b   1.000
_cell.length_c   1.000
_cell.angle_alpha   90.00
_cell.angle_beta   90.00
_cell.angle_gamma   90.00
#
_symmetry.space_group_name_H-M   'P 1'
#
loop_
_entity.id
_entity.type
_entity.pdbx_description
1 polymer ?
#
loop_
_entity_poly.entity_id
_entity_poly.type
_entity_poly.pdbx_seq_one_letter_code
_entity_poly.pdbx_strand_id
1 'polypeptide(L)'
;IFLFIAILFGIAGFEKAAFYNLVFVLLTMPVVLLTGYTEWQNRYKGLRSKIFITKIIASIVVTIILTIMVIWRFADPQIAESANRWVYLLLGIVMVGAVGLAGHLGGTLVHESRN
;
A
#
# COMPACT_ATOMS: atom_id res chain seq x y z
N ILE A 1 -8.74 -3.27 5.69
CA ILE A 1 -10.08 -3.46 6.33
C ILE A 1 -10.42 -4.94 6.42
N PHE A 2 -10.52 -5.68 5.30
CA PHE A 2 -10.85 -7.11 5.33
C PHE A 2 -9.92 -7.93 6.23
N LEU A 3 -8.61 -7.68 6.20
CA LEU A 3 -7.65 -8.37 7.08
C LEU A 3 -7.94 -8.14 8.57
N PHE A 4 -8.26 -6.89 8.94
CA PHE A 4 -8.57 -6.52 10.31
C PHE A 4 -9.84 -7.24 10.80
N ILE A 5 -10.89 -7.25 9.98
CA ILE A 5 -12.14 -7.97 10.27
C ILE A 5 -11.88 -9.48 10.38
N ALA A 6 -11.11 -10.06 9.47
CA ALA A 6 -10.77 -11.48 9.50
C ALA A 6 -10.05 -11.88 10.79
N ILE A 7 -9.07 -11.09 11.24
CA ILE A 7 -8.28 -11.38 12.45
C ILE A 7 -9.11 -11.23 13.73
N LEU A 8 -9.98 -10.21 13.80
CA LEU A 8 -10.79 -9.96 15.00
C LEU A 8 -11.98 -10.90 15.15
N PHE A 9 -12.65 -11.22 14.05
CA PHE A 9 -13.90 -11.98 14.07
C PHE A 9 -13.76 -13.42 13.58
N GLY A 10 -12.58 -13.82 13.08
CA GLY A 10 -12.32 -15.19 12.62
C GLY A 10 -13.11 -15.61 11.38
N ILE A 11 -13.55 -14.65 10.56
CA ILE A 11 -14.42 -14.93 9.41
C ILE A 11 -13.56 -15.26 8.18
N ALA A 12 -13.49 -16.55 7.81
CA ALA A 12 -12.69 -17.06 6.69
C ALA A 12 -12.96 -16.37 5.33
N GLY A 13 -14.19 -15.90 5.10
CA GLY A 13 -14.53 -15.14 3.88
C GLY A 13 -13.74 -13.84 3.74
N PHE A 14 -13.58 -13.09 4.84
CA PHE A 14 -12.82 -11.85 4.85
C PHE A 14 -11.32 -12.07 4.74
N GLU A 15 -10.82 -13.21 5.22
CA GLU A 15 -9.42 -13.59 5.09
C GLU A 15 -9.03 -13.78 3.62
N LYS A 16 -9.83 -14.54 2.86
CA LYS A 16 -9.63 -14.72 1.41
C LYS A 16 -9.76 -13.40 0.66
N ALA A 17 -10.78 -12.60 0.99
CA ALA A 17 -10.98 -11.28 0.39
C ALA A 17 -9.78 -10.35 0.64
N ALA A 18 -9.21 -10.38 1.86
CA ALA A 18 -8.01 -9.63 2.19
C ALA A 18 -6.81 -10.06 1.34
N PHE A 19 -6.59 -11.37 1.20
CA PHE A 19 -5.50 -11.90 0.41
C PHE A 19 -5.60 -11.52 -1.07
N TYR A 20 -6.78 -11.71 -1.68
CA TYR A 20 -6.98 -11.32 -3.08
C TYR A 20 -6.79 -9.82 -3.29
N ASN A 21 -7.21 -8.99 -2.33
CA ASN A 21 -6.97 -7.56 -2.39
C ASN A 21 -5.47 -7.23 -2.34
N LEU A 22 -4.70 -7.85 -1.44
CA LEU A 22 -3.25 -7.64 -1.36
C LEU A 22 -2.54 -8.02 -2.67
N VAL A 23 -2.86 -9.19 -3.23
CA VAL A 23 -2.32 -9.64 -4.51
C VAL A 23 -2.69 -8.68 -5.64
N PHE A 24 -3.96 -8.28 -5.72
CA PHE A 24 -4.42 -7.33 -6.72
C PHE A 24 -3.67 -5.99 -6.64
N VAL A 25 -3.55 -5.41 -5.43
CA VAL A 25 -2.80 -4.17 -5.23
C VAL A 25 -1.35 -4.35 -5.67
N LEU A 26 -0.71 -5.48 -5.34
CA LEU A 26 0.67 -5.75 -5.73
C LEU A 26 0.86 -5.75 -7.25
N LEU A 27 -0.06 -6.41 -7.96
CA LEU A 27 -0.05 -6.45 -9.43
C LEU A 27 -0.29 -5.06 -10.05
N THR A 28 -1.02 -4.18 -9.38
CA THR A 28 -1.25 -2.80 -9.84
C THR A 28 -0.12 -1.83 -9.50
N MET A 29 0.75 -2.14 -8.53
CA MET A 29 1.84 -1.25 -8.10
C MET A 29 2.76 -0.79 -9.25
N PRO A 30 3.15 -1.63 -10.24
CA PRO A 30 3.90 -1.17 -11.39
C PRO A 30 3.20 -0.04 -12.15
N VAL A 31 1.89 -0.17 -12.38
CA VAL A 31 1.08 0.86 -13.05
C VAL A 31 1.00 2.13 -12.22
N VAL A 32 0.80 2.00 -10.89
CA VAL A 32 0.76 3.14 -9.96
C VAL A 32 2.09 3.90 -9.94
N LEU A 33 3.22 3.19 -9.92
CA LEU A 33 4.55 3.80 -9.94
C LEU A 33 4.84 4.48 -11.28
N LEU A 34 4.52 3.84 -12.40
CA LEU A 34 4.70 4.39 -13.74
C LEU A 34 3.87 5.65 -13.94
N THR A 35 2.57 5.60 -13.61
CA THR A 35 1.68 6.76 -13.72
C THR A 35 2.08 7.90 -12.78
N GLY A 36 2.57 7.57 -11.58
CA GLY A 36 3.13 8.57 -10.66
C GLY A 36 4.37 9.26 -11.24
N TYR A 37 5.25 8.50 -11.90
CA TYR A 37 6.44 9.03 -12.55
C TYR A 37 6.11 9.89 -13.78
N THR A 38 5.21 9.43 -14.65
CA THR A 38 4.82 10.18 -15.86
C THR A 38 4.13 11.49 -15.49
N GLU A 39 3.26 11.50 -14.49
CA GLU A 39 2.61 12.72 -13.99
C GLU A 39 3.65 13.70 -13.41
N TRP A 40 4.64 13.19 -12.67
CA TRP A 40 5.73 14.02 -12.15
C TRP A 40 6.56 14.69 -13.26
N GLN A 41 6.87 13.95 -14.32
CA GLN A 41 7.62 14.47 -15.47
C GLN A 41 6.77 15.48 -16.28
N ASN A 42 5.54 15.11 -16.63
CA ASN A 42 4.72 15.90 -17.55
C ASN A 42 4.15 17.17 -16.90
N ARG A 43 3.60 17.05 -15.68
CA ARG A 43 2.91 18.17 -15.01
C ARG A 43 3.85 19.03 -14.18
N TYR A 44 4.82 18.41 -13.52
CA TYR A 44 5.72 19.10 -12.59
C TYR A 44 7.13 19.28 -13.14
N LYS A 45 7.34 19.00 -14.45
CA LYS A 45 8.61 19.19 -15.17
C LYS A 45 9.80 18.53 -14.47
N GLY A 46 9.57 17.43 -13.73
CA GLY A 46 10.61 16.73 -12.99
C GLY A 46 11.16 17.49 -11.76
N LEU A 47 10.43 18.49 -11.25
CA LEU A 47 10.85 19.23 -10.05
C LEU A 47 10.90 18.30 -8.83
N ARG A 48 12.10 18.13 -8.26
CA ARG A 48 12.32 17.32 -7.06
C ARG A 48 11.96 18.12 -5.81
N SER A 49 10.69 18.15 -5.45
CA SER A 49 10.25 18.70 -4.15
C SER A 49 10.29 17.62 -3.07
N LYS A 50 10.33 18.05 -1.80
CA LYS A 50 10.22 17.13 -0.65
C LYS A 50 8.96 16.26 -0.74
N ILE A 51 7.87 16.82 -1.25
CA ILE A 51 6.59 16.12 -1.42
C ILE A 51 6.72 14.96 -2.42
N PHE A 52 7.40 15.16 -3.56
CA PHE A 52 7.61 14.09 -4.55
C PHE A 52 8.50 12.98 -4.01
N ILE A 53 9.60 13.34 -3.32
CA ILE A 53 10.53 12.36 -2.74
C ILE A 53 9.80 11.52 -1.69
N THR A 54 9.06 12.14 -0.77
CA THR A 54 8.28 11.43 0.25
C THR A 54 7.25 10.49 -0.38
N LYS A 55 6.56 10.93 -1.45
CA LYS A 55 5.59 10.10 -2.18
C LYS A 55 6.24 8.87 -2.81
N ILE A 56 7.42 9.02 -3.44
CA ILE A 56 8.15 7.89 -4.04
C ILE A 56 8.60 6.91 -2.97
N ILE A 57 9.20 7.40 -1.88
CA ILE A 57 9.63 6.56 -0.76
C ILE A 57 8.44 5.80 -0.17
N ALA A 58 7.31 6.47 0.07
CA ALA A 58 6.09 5.84 0.57
C ALA A 58 5.61 4.71 -0.36
N SER A 59 5.56 4.94 -1.67
CA SER A 59 5.18 3.92 -2.65
C SER A 59 6.15 2.74 -2.69
N ILE A 60 7.46 2.98 -2.57
CA ILE A 60 8.48 1.91 -2.50
C ILE A 60 8.29 1.08 -1.23
N VAL A 61 8.16 1.74 -0.07
CA VAL A 61 7.93 1.06 1.21
C VAL A 61 6.67 0.20 1.17
N VAL A 62 5.57 0.74 0.63
CA VAL A 62 4.33 -0.03 0.44
C VAL A 62 4.54 -1.23 -0.47
N THR A 63 5.24 -1.07 -1.59
CA THR A 63 5.53 -2.18 -2.51
C THR A 63 6.32 -3.29 -1.82
N ILE A 64 7.35 -2.94 -1.05
CA ILE A 64 8.18 -3.90 -0.33
C ILE A 64 7.37 -4.64 0.73
N ILE A 65 6.64 -3.92 1.58
CA ILE A 65 5.83 -4.53 2.63
C ILE A 65 4.74 -5.43 2.02
N LEU A 66 4.09 -4.96 0.96
CA LEU A 66 3.08 -5.73 0.26
C LEU A 66 3.63 -7.02 -0.34
N THR A 67 4.82 -6.95 -0.95
CA THR A 67 5.53 -8.12 -1.47
C THR A 67 5.85 -9.12 -0.35
N ILE A 68 6.38 -8.63 0.78
CA ILE A 68 6.66 -9.45 1.96
C ILE A 68 5.37 -10.13 2.45
N MET A 69 4.27 -9.38 2.59
CA MET A 69 2.99 -9.93 3.08
C MET A 69 2.40 -10.98 2.13
N VAL A 70 2.52 -10.78 0.82
CA VAL A 70 2.05 -11.76 -0.17
C VAL A 70 2.91 -13.02 -0.15
N ILE A 71 4.25 -12.88 -0.17
CA ILE A 71 5.18 -14.03 -0.10
C ILE A 71 5.00 -14.80 1.20
N TRP A 72 4.89 -14.10 2.33
CA TRP A 72 4.67 -14.73 3.63
C TRP A 72 3.36 -15.53 3.64
N ARG A 73 2.29 -14.99 3.05
CA ARG A 73 1.03 -15.70 2.94
C ARG A 73 1.09 -16.93 2.02
N PHE A 74 1.94 -16.92 1.00
CA PHE A 74 2.21 -18.12 0.20
C PHE A 74 2.99 -19.18 0.98
N ALA A 75 3.94 -18.77 1.83
CA ALA A 75 4.71 -19.68 2.67
C ALA A 75 3.91 -20.24 3.87
N ASP A 76 3.04 -19.42 4.46
CA ASP A 76 2.12 -19.77 5.55
C ASP A 76 0.69 -19.33 5.19
N PRO A 77 -0.10 -20.22 4.56
CA PRO A 77 -1.49 -19.94 4.20
C PRO A 77 -2.41 -19.70 5.39
N GLN A 78 -1.97 -19.95 6.62
CA GLN A 78 -2.76 -19.78 7.86
C GLN A 78 -2.21 -18.63 8.72
N ILE A 79 -1.35 -17.76 8.17
CA ILE A 79 -0.68 -16.67 8.92
C ILE A 79 -1.65 -15.72 9.65
N ALA A 80 -2.87 -15.54 9.14
CA ALA A 80 -3.88 -14.69 9.78
C ALA A 80 -4.56 -15.36 10.99
N GLU A 81 -4.42 -16.68 11.12
CA GLU A 81 -4.89 -17.49 12.25
C GLU A 81 -3.72 -17.94 13.16
N SER A 82 -2.47 -17.75 12.74
CA SER A 82 -1.31 -18.15 13.53
C SER A 82 -0.95 -17.12 14.61
N ALA A 83 0.07 -17.43 15.42
CA ALA A 83 0.59 -16.50 16.43
C ALA A 83 1.13 -15.19 15.81
N ASN A 84 1.56 -15.25 14.56
CA ASN A 84 2.14 -14.12 13.82
C ASN A 84 1.09 -13.17 13.22
N ARG A 85 -0.20 -13.45 13.39
CA ARG A 85 -1.31 -12.65 12.84
C ARG A 85 -1.22 -11.16 13.21
N TRP A 86 -0.72 -10.84 14.40
CA TRP A 86 -0.58 -9.46 14.87
C TRP A 86 0.52 -8.70 14.14
N VAL A 87 1.64 -9.38 13.85
CA VAL A 87 2.72 -8.81 13.03
C VAL A 87 2.23 -8.59 11.61
N TYR A 88 1.51 -9.57 11.07
CA TYR A 88 0.89 -9.47 9.75
C TYR A 88 -0.11 -8.29 9.66
N LEU A 89 -0.92 -8.10 10.70
CA LEU A 89 -1.84 -6.96 10.80
C LEU A 89 -1.10 -5.63 10.93
N LEU A 90 -0.03 -5.57 11.74
CA LEU A 90 0.78 -4.36 11.91
C LEU A 90 1.39 -3.91 10.60
N LEU A 91 1.94 -4.83 9.79
CA LEU A 91 2.42 -4.52 8.45
C LEU A 91 1.31 -3.92 7.57
N GLY A 92 0.10 -4.47 7.64
CA GLY A 92 -1.08 -3.91 6.99
C GLY A 92 -1.41 -2.47 7.43
N ILE A 93 -1.33 -2.20 8.73
CA ILE A 93 -1.58 -0.85 9.29
C ILE A 93 -0.51 0.14 8.83
N VAL A 94 0.76 -0.27 8.83
CA VAL A 94 1.88 0.56 8.33
C VAL A 94 1.67 0.91 6.85
N MET A 95 1.22 -0.05 6.02
CA MET A 95 0.90 0.24 4.62
C MET A 95 -0.24 1.24 4.49
N VAL A 96 -1.32 1.11 5.28
CA VAL A 96 -2.44 2.06 5.25
C VAL A 96 -1.96 3.46 5.60
N GLY A 97 -1.09 3.60 6.62
CA GLY A 97 -0.49 4.89 6.99
C GLY A 97 0.38 5.47 5.86
N ALA A 98 1.25 4.66 5.26
CA ALA A 98 2.13 5.09 4.17
C ALA A 98 1.35 5.51 2.91
N VAL A 99 0.34 4.72 2.50
CA VAL A 99 -0.53 5.05 1.37
C VAL A 99 -1.39 6.28 1.67
N GLY A 100 -1.92 6.39 2.89
CA GLY A 100 -2.69 7.56 3.33
C GLY A 100 -1.88 8.85 3.26
N LEU A 101 -0.63 8.82 3.75
CA LEU A 101 0.31 9.94 3.63
C LEU A 101 0.59 10.29 2.17
N ALA A 102 0.91 9.29 1.33
CA ALA A 102 1.17 9.49 -0.09
C ALA A 102 -0.05 10.08 -0.84
N GLY A 103 -1.25 9.66 -0.47
CA GLY A 103 -2.52 10.16 -1.00
C GLY A 103 -2.80 11.60 -0.59
N HIS A 104 -2.63 11.92 0.70
CA HIS A 104 -2.80 13.29 1.21
C HIS A 104 -1.83 14.27 0.52
N LEU A 105 -0.54 13.92 0.46
CA LEU A 105 0.48 14.70 -0.25
C LEU A 105 0.16 14.87 -1.74
N GLY A 106 -0.36 13.82 -2.39
CA GLY A 106 -0.83 13.89 -3.77
C GLY A 106 -2.00 14.87 -3.95
N GLY A 107 -2.96 14.87 -3.02
CA GLY A 107 -4.07 15.81 -3.00
C GLY A 107 -3.61 17.26 -2.85
N THR A 108 -2.66 17.53 -1.96
CA THR A 108 -2.11 18.88 -1.74
C THR A 108 -1.47 19.44 -3.02
N LEU A 109 -0.69 18.63 -3.75
CA LEU A 109 -0.07 19.05 -5.01
C LEU A 109 -1.10 19.48 -6.08
N VAL A 110 -2.25 18.80 -6.13
CA VAL A 110 -3.31 19.14 -7.10
C VAL A 110 -3.98 20.47 -6.77
N HIS A 111 -4.12 20.80 -5.49
CA HIS A 111 -4.76 22.04 -5.03
C HIS A 111 -3.78 23.23 -5.09
N GLU A 112 -2.52 23.06 -4.69
CA GLU A 112 -1.49 24.10 -4.81
C GLU A 112 -1.21 24.45 -6.27
N SER A 113 -1.26 23.48 -7.19
CA SER A 113 -1.12 23.72 -8.64
C SER A 113 -2.27 24.54 -9.27
N ARG A 114 -3.39 24.77 -8.56
CA ARG A 114 -4.58 25.47 -9.09
C ARG A 114 -4.72 26.93 -8.62
N ASN A 115 -3.84 27.40 -7.73
CA ASN A 115 -3.77 28.79 -7.26
C ASN A 115 -2.53 29.49 -7.83
#